data_AF-A0A413RVP7-F1
#
_entry.id   AF-A0A413RVP7-F1
#
_cell.length_a   1.000
_cell.length_b   1.000
_cell.length_c   1.000
_cell.angle_alpha   90.00
_cell.angle_beta   90.00
_cell.angle_gamma   90.00
#
_symmetry.space_group_name_H-M   'P 1'
#
loop_
_entity.id
_entity.type
_entity.pdbx_description
1 polymer ?
#
loop_
_entity_poly.entity_id
_entity_poly.type
_entity_poly.pdbx_seq_one_letter_code
_entity_poly.pdbx_strand_id
1 'polypeptide(L)' 'MKIRFRSIKAIEEFLDIVNRFSAEIDIKSKRTTVDGKSMMGIFSLDLSNPVEVTAIGNESDQVYEAISKYAA' A
#
# COMPACT_ATOMS: atom_id res chain seq x y z
N MET A 1 -2.89 -5.67 -6.21
CA MET A 1 -1.48 -6.06 -6.40
C MET A 1 -0.89 -6.56 -5.09
N LYS A 2 -0.09 -7.64 -5.07
CA LYS A 2 0.60 -8.08 -3.84
C LYS A 2 1.95 -7.38 -3.68
N ILE A 3 2.21 -6.84 -2.50
CA ILE A 3 3.48 -6.15 -2.18
C ILE A 3 4.06 -6.62 -0.84
N ARG A 4 5.36 -6.41 -0.65
CA ARG A 4 6.04 -6.68 0.62
C ARG A 4 6.88 -5.49 1.06
N PHE A 5 6.58 -4.97 2.24
CA PHE A 5 7.43 -4.00 2.93
C PHE A 5 8.61 -4.72 3.60
N ARG A 6 9.84 -4.23 3.35
CA ARG A 6 11.07 -4.84 3.89
C ARG A 6 11.68 -4.05 5.06
N SER A 7 11.18 -2.84 5.31
CA SER A 7 11.65 -1.96 6.38
C SER A 7 10.61 -0.87 6.66
N ILE A 8 10.74 -0.18 7.79
CA ILE A 8 9.93 1.00 8.11
C ILE A 8 10.09 2.08 7.04
N LYS A 9 11.33 2.33 6.59
CA LYS A 9 11.63 3.29 5.52
C LYS A 9 10.89 2.98 4.22
N ALA A 10 10.71 1.70 3.87
CA ALA A 10 9.93 1.32 2.70
C ALA A 10 8.45 1.66 2.84
N ILE A 11 7.91 1.67 4.06
CA ILE A 11 6.52 2.08 4.32
C ILE A 11 6.41 3.60 4.21
N GLU A 12 7.35 4.35 4.77
CA GLU A 12 7.40 5.83 4.64
C GLU A 12 7.47 6.25 3.16
N GLU A 13 8.40 5.66 2.40
CA GLU A 13 8.51 5.92 0.96
C GLU A 13 7.24 5.52 0.18
N PHE A 14 6.57 4.44 0.57
CA PHE A 14 5.31 4.04 -0.03
C PHE A 14 4.23 5.08 0.23
N LEU A 15 4.09 5.56 1.47
CA LEU A 15 3.13 6.59 1.84
C LEU A 15 3.39 7.90 1.11
N ASP A 16 4.65 8.32 0.98
CA ASP A 16 5.03 9.51 0.21
C ASP A 16 4.68 9.41 -1.27
N ILE A 17 4.65 8.20 -1.82
CA ILE A 17 4.23 7.92 -3.20
C ILE A 17 2.70 7.97 -3.28
N VAL A 18 1.99 7.17 -2.48
CA VAL A 18 0.54 7.01 -2.65
C VAL A 18 -0.27 8.24 -2.26
N ASN A 19 0.25 9.09 -1.36
CA ASN A 19 -0.39 10.35 -0.97
C ASN A 19 -0.36 11.42 -2.07
N ARG A 20 0.40 11.22 -3.17
CA ARG A 20 0.40 12.13 -4.33
C ARG A 20 -0.79 11.92 -5.25
N PHE A 21 -1.46 10.78 -5.12
CA PHE A 21 -2.60 10.42 -5.96
C PHE A 21 -3.91 10.71 -5.24
N SER A 22 -4.93 11.06 -6.01
CA SER A 22 -6.30 11.22 -5.53
C SER A 22 -7.02 9.88 -5.35
N ALA A 23 -6.53 8.80 -5.97
CA ALA A 23 -7.08 7.45 -5.84
C ALA A 23 -7.13 6.99 -4.37
N GLU A 24 -8.22 6.30 -4.01
CA GLU A 24 -8.35 5.63 -2.71
C GLU A 24 -7.49 4.36 -2.71
N ILE A 25 -6.79 4.12 -1.61
CA ILE A 25 -5.88 2.97 -1.49
C ILE A 25 -6.33 2.11 -0.32
N ASP A 26 -6.70 0.87 -0.60
CA ASP A 26 -6.95 -0.13 0.43
C ASP A 26 -5.76 -1.08 0.54
N ILE A 27 -5.35 -1.38 1.77
CA ILE A 27 -4.37 -2.45 2.05
C ILE A 27 -5.01 -3.52 2.90
N LYS A 28 -5.00 -4.74 2.37
CA LYS A 28 -5.57 -5.92 3.02
C LYS A 28 -4.46 -6.89 3.44
N SER A 29 -4.47 -7.26 4.72
CA SER A 29 -3.70 -8.39 5.24
C SER A 29 -4.65 -9.39 5.89
N LYS A 30 -4.66 -10.63 5.38
CA LYS A 30 -5.55 -11.71 5.82
C LYS A 30 -7.03 -11.30 5.82
N ARG A 31 -7.53 -10.87 6.99
CA ARG A 31 -8.94 -10.51 7.25
C ARG A 31 -9.15 -9.01 7.50
N THR A 32 -8.07 -8.25 7.64
CA THR A 32 -8.12 -6.83 7.97
C THR A 32 -7.82 -6.00 6.73
N THR A 33 -8.66 -5.03 6.45
CA THR A 33 -8.43 -3.98 5.45
C THR A 33 -8.31 -2.65 6.17
N VAL A 34 -7.35 -1.83 5.76
CA VAL A 34 -7.11 -0.49 6.29
C VAL A 34 -6.91 0.50 5.15
N ASP A 35 -7.07 1.77 5.48
CA ASP A 35 -6.65 2.87 4.61
C ASP A 35 -5.12 2.80 4.38
N GLY A 36 -4.75 2.59 3.13
CA GLY A 36 -3.37 2.50 2.64
C GLY A 36 -2.62 3.82 2.60
N LYS A 37 -3.28 4.95 2.88
CA LYS A 37 -2.64 6.26 3.09
C LYS A 37 -2.38 6.56 4.57
N SER A 38 -2.80 5.68 5.48
CA SER A 38 -2.60 5.83 6.92
C SER A 38 -1.42 5.00 7.44
N MET A 39 -0.37 5.66 7.93
CA MET A 39 0.76 5.00 8.59
C MET A 39 0.32 4.14 9.79
N MET A 40 -0.61 4.66 10.59
CA MET A 40 -1.18 3.91 11.72
C MET A 40 -1.97 2.69 11.23
N GLY A 41 -2.73 2.82 10.14
CA GLY A 41 -3.45 1.72 9.50
C GLY A 41 -2.49 0.60 9.08
N ILE A 42 -1.42 0.95 8.36
CA ILE A 42 -0.43 -0.02 7.89
C ILE A 42 0.26 -0.75 9.06
N PHE A 43 0.65 -0.03 10.11
CA PHE A 43 1.27 -0.67 11.29
C PHE A 43 0.33 -1.56 12.08
N SER A 44 -0.98 -1.38 11.96
CA SER A 44 -1.95 -2.27 12.59
C SER A 44 -2.10 -3.63 11.88
N LEU A 45 -1.57 -3.76 10.66
CA LEU A 45 -1.61 -5.00 9.88
C LEU A 45 -0.49 -5.98 10.27
N ASP A 46 -0.77 -7.26 10.08
CA ASP A 46 0.29 -8.28 10.03
C ASP A 46 1.05 -8.18 8.70
N LEU A 47 2.29 -7.67 8.75
CA LEU A 47 3.19 -7.49 7.61
C LEU A 47 4.21 -8.63 7.43
N SER A 48 4.07 -9.75 8.17
CA SER A 48 4.96 -10.92 8.03
C SER A 48 4.89 -11.55 6.64
N ASN A 49 3.76 -11.40 5.97
CA ASN A 49 3.47 -11.91 4.63
C ASN A 49 3.14 -10.74 3.67
N PRO A 50 3.21 -10.96 2.34
CA PRO A 50 2.81 -9.93 1.40
C PRO A 50 1.35 -9.52 1.64
N VAL A 51 1.10 -8.22 1.49
CA VAL A 51 -0.24 -7.64 1.61
C VAL A 51 -0.81 -7.34 0.23
N GLU A 52 -2.12 -7.28 0.14
CA GLU A 52 -2.83 -6.94 -1.09
C GLU A 52 -3.19 -5.45 -1.09
N VAL A 53 -2.73 -4.73 -2.11
CA VAL A 53 -3.07 -3.33 -2.36
C VAL A 53 -4.12 -3.24 -3.45
N THR A 54 -5.18 -2.47 -3.21
CA THR A 54 -6.20 -2.14 -4.19
C THR A 54 -6.25 -0.62 -4.33
N ALA A 55 -5.99 -0.11 -5.54
CA ALA A 55 -6.17 1.29 -5.88
C ALA A 55 -7.54 1.47 -6.58
N ILE A 56 -8.32 2.44 -6.13
CA ILE A 56 -9.69 2.71 -6.58
C ILE A 56 -9.77 4.15 -7.10
N GLY A 57 -10.17 4.31 -8.35
CA GLY A 57 -10.26 5.60 -9.03
C GLY A 57 -9.57 5.60 -10.39
N ASN A 58 -9.53 6.77 -11.02
CA ASN A 58 -9.00 6.94 -12.39
C ASN A 58 -7.47 6.81 -12.48
N GLU A 59 -6.76 6.97 -11.36
CA GLU A 59 -5.28 6.92 -11.29
C GLU A 59 -4.76 5.55 -10.85
N SER A 60 -5.61 4.52 -10.81
CA SER A 60 -5.27 3.19 -10.27
C SER A 60 -4.06 2.56 -10.97
N ASP A 61 -3.99 2.64 -12.30
CA ASP A 61 -2.88 2.10 -13.08
C ASP A 61 -1.55 2.81 -12.77
N GLN A 62 -1.60 4.15 -12.63
CA GLN A 62 -0.43 4.97 -12.30
C GLN A 62 0.06 4.69 -10.88
N VAL A 63 -0.87 4.44 -9.94
CA VAL A 63 -0.51 3.98 -8.60
C VAL A 63 0.24 2.66 -8.71
N TYR A 64 -0.31 1.64 -9.39
CA TYR A 64 0.34 0.33 -9.50
C TYR A 64 1.73 0.40 -10.13
N GLU A 65 1.92 1.25 -11.14
CA GLU A 65 3.24 1.51 -11.72
C GLU A 65 4.20 2.11 -10.68
N ALA A 66 3.77 3.14 -9.96
CA ALA A 66 4.59 3.85 -8.98
C ALA A 66 5.00 2.96 -7.79
N ILE A 67 4.18 1.98 -7.41
CA ILE A 67 4.46 1.04 -6.31
C ILE A 67 4.99 -0.32 -6.78
N SER A 68 5.26 -0.50 -8.08
CA SER A 68 5.75 -1.76 -8.67
C SER A 68 7.06 -2.26 -8.04
N LYS A 69 7.92 -1.36 -7.55
CA LYS A 69 9.17 -1.70 -6.84
C LYS A 69 8.95 -2.51 -5.55
N TYR A 70 7.73 -2.52 -5.01
CA TYR A 70 7.37 -3.29 -3.81
C TYR A 70 6.71 -4.63 -4.12
N ALA A 71 6.51 -4.97 -5.41
CA ALA A 71 5.88 -6.22 -5.82
C ALA A 71 6.55 -7.44 -5.16
N ALA A 72 5.71 -8.34 -4.62
CA ALA A 72 6.14 -9.51 -3.86
C ALA A 72 6.25 -10.78 -4.71
#